data_AF-A0A414Y886-F1
#
_entry.id   AF-A0A414Y886-F1
#
_cell.length_a   1.000
_cell.length_b   1.000
_cell.length_c   1.000
_cell.angle_alpha   90.00
_cell.angle_beta   90.00
_cell.angle_gamma   90.00
#
_symmetry.space_group_name_H-M   'P 1'
#
loop_
_entity.id
_entity.type
_entity.pdbx_description
1 polymer ?
#
loop_
_entity_poly.entity_id
_entity_poly.type
_entity_poly.pdbx_seq_one_letter_code
_entity_poly.pdbx_strand_id
1 'polypeptide(L)'
;MSHIDSTRKSYSSPYEITVCMTKEECKILLPFFQKAYKSVKSKYEKYNDIHNGGEATEREENLLMKYSEQLERLESVLLSIDEILK
;
A
#
# COMPACT_ATOMS: atom_id res chain seq x y z
N MET A 1 4.94 -11.71 34.87
CA MET A 1 5.60 -12.01 33.58
C MET A 1 5.64 -10.74 32.75
N SER A 2 6.82 -10.29 32.32
CA SER A 2 6.97 -9.22 31.34
C SER A 2 6.80 -9.80 29.94
N HIS A 3 5.84 -9.27 29.16
CA HIS A 3 5.72 -9.59 27.74
C HIS A 3 6.89 -8.94 27.00
N ILE A 4 7.78 -9.76 26.44
CA ILE A 4 8.84 -9.30 25.55
C ILE A 4 8.17 -9.00 24.21
N ASP A 5 8.14 -7.72 23.84
CA ASP A 5 7.65 -7.26 22.54
C ASP A 5 8.72 -7.48 21.47
N SER A 6 8.55 -8.56 20.70
CA SER A 6 9.42 -8.94 19.59
C SER A 6 9.14 -8.18 18.28
N THR A 7 8.24 -7.18 18.28
CA THR A 7 7.96 -6.36 17.08
C THR A 7 8.98 -5.25 16.86
N ARG A 8 9.84 -4.96 17.85
CA ARG A 8 10.87 -3.93 17.78
C ARG A 8 12.06 -4.40 16.93
N LYS A 9 11.91 -4.40 15.60
CA LYS A 9 13.08 -4.39 14.70
C LYS A 9 13.79 -3.05 14.87
N SER A 10 15.12 -3.09 14.89
CA SER A 10 16.00 -1.92 15.03
C SER A 10 15.74 -0.91 13.90
N TYR A 11 14.85 0.05 14.13
CA TYR A 11 14.62 1.17 13.23
C TYR A 11 15.75 2.20 13.37
N SER A 12 16.52 2.41 12.30
CA SER A 12 17.63 3.36 12.23
C SER A 12 17.18 4.82 12.00
N SER A 13 15.87 5.08 12.02
CA SER A 13 15.28 6.39 11.77
C SER A 13 14.49 6.88 12.99
N PRO A 14 14.76 8.10 13.52
CA PRO A 14 14.08 8.64 14.69
C PRO A 14 12.58 8.97 14.49
N TYR A 15 12.02 8.75 13.29
CA TYR A 15 10.63 9.04 12.96
C TYR A 15 9.79 7.83 12.53
N GLU A 16 10.32 6.60 12.65
CA GLU A 16 9.51 5.41 12.41
C GLU A 16 8.61 5.12 13.62
N ILE A 17 7.34 5.53 13.51
CA ILE A 17 6.30 5.14 14.45
C ILE A 17 5.91 3.70 14.13
N THR A 18 6.33 2.76 14.97
CA THR A 18 5.82 1.39 14.93
C THR A 18 4.39 1.39 15.44
N VAL A 19 3.43 1.14 14.55
CA VAL A 19 2.03 0.90 14.95
C VAL A 19 1.85 -0.60 15.10
N CYS A 20 1.60 -1.06 16.32
CA CYS A 20 1.30 -2.46 16.59
C CYS A 20 -0.15 -2.73 16.17
N MET A 21 -0.37 -3.59 15.17
CA MET A 21 -1.70 -4.05 14.80
C MET A 21 -1.87 -5.52 15.19
N THR A 22 -2.99 -5.85 15.80
CA THR A 22 -3.36 -7.23 16.11
C THR A 22 -3.86 -7.95 14.85
N LYS A 23 -3.85 -9.30 14.88
CA LYS A 23 -4.41 -10.11 13.79
C LYS A 23 -5.89 -9.79 13.52
N GLU A 24 -6.68 -9.49 14.56
CA GLU A 24 -8.09 -9.15 14.40
C GLU A 24 -8.29 -7.77 13.74
N GLU A 25 -7.50 -6.76 14.14
CA GLU A 25 -7.52 -5.45 13.47
C GLU A 25 -7.09 -5.56 12.00
N CYS A 26 -6.10 -6.41 11.71
CA CYS A 26 -5.67 -6.69 10.33
C CYS A 26 -6.80 -7.29 9.49
N LYS A 27 -7.61 -8.21 10.04
CA LYS A 27 -8.78 -8.77 9.35
C LYS A 27 -9.85 -7.71 9.06
N ILE A 28 -10.07 -6.78 9.99
CA ILE A 28 -11.01 -5.67 9.83
C ILE A 28 -10.53 -4.71 8.73
N LEU A 29 -9.24 -4.38 8.71
CA LEU A 29 -8.65 -3.41 7.77
C LEU A 29 -8.43 -3.97 6.36
N LEU A 30 -8.17 -5.27 6.23
CA LEU A 30 -7.93 -5.93 4.95
C LEU A 30 -8.95 -5.56 3.84
N PRO A 31 -10.27 -5.65 4.04
CA PRO A 31 -11.24 -5.30 3.00
C PRO A 31 -11.17 -3.83 2.56
N PHE A 32 -10.79 -2.91 3.46
CA PHE A 32 -10.62 -1.50 3.13
C PHE A 32 -9.44 -1.29 2.18
N PHE A 33 -8.29 -1.90 2.50
CA PHE A 33 -7.11 -1.83 1.64
C PHE A 33 -7.31 -2.55 0.31
N GLN A 34 -8.01 -3.69 0.29
CA GLN A 34 -8.36 -4.37 -0.96
C GLN A 34 -9.28 -3.51 -1.85
N LYS A 35 -10.26 -2.82 -1.25
CA LYS A 35 -11.14 -1.90 -1.99
C LYS A 35 -10.38 -0.69 -2.52
N ALA A 36 -9.50 -0.11 -1.70
CA ALA A 36 -8.63 0.98 -2.11
C ALA A 36 -7.70 0.56 -3.27
N TYR A 37 -7.06 -0.60 -3.16
CA TYR A 37 -6.19 -1.16 -4.19
C TYR A 37 -6.92 -1.32 -5.52
N LYS A 38 -8.10 -1.97 -5.53
CA LYS A 38 -8.91 -2.12 -6.75
C LYS A 38 -9.26 -0.78 -7.40
N SER A 39 -9.61 0.22 -6.59
CA SER A 39 -9.95 1.58 -7.06
C SER A 39 -8.75 2.30 -7.68
N VAL A 40 -7.58 2.25 -7.03
CA VAL A 40 -6.35 2.86 -7.55
C VAL A 40 -5.86 2.10 -8.79
N LYS A 41 -5.92 0.77 -8.78
CA LYS A 41 -5.55 -0.08 -9.91
C LYS A 41 -6.32 0.27 -11.18
N SER A 42 -7.65 0.41 -11.09
CA SER A 42 -8.48 0.79 -12.24
C SER A 42 -8.11 2.18 -12.79
N LYS A 43 -7.71 3.12 -11.92
CA LYS A 43 -7.23 4.44 -12.37
C LYS A 43 -5.87 4.34 -13.05
N TYR A 44 -4.94 3.60 -12.46
CA TYR A 44 -3.63 3.34 -13.04
C TYR A 44 -3.76 2.70 -14.43
N GLU A 45 -4.53 1.63 -14.56
CA GLU A 45 -4.77 0.93 -15.83
C GLU A 45 -5.31 1.89 -16.89
N LYS A 46 -6.30 2.72 -16.54
CA LYS A 46 -6.82 3.76 -17.44
C LYS A 46 -5.73 4.69 -17.98
N TYR A 47 -4.88 5.24 -17.11
CA TYR A 47 -3.83 6.18 -17.54
C TYR A 47 -2.67 5.46 -18.23
N ASN A 48 -2.40 4.22 -17.86
CA ASN A 48 -1.39 3.37 -18.50
C ASN A 48 -1.80 3.04 -19.94
N ASP A 49 -3.08 2.77 -20.19
CA ASP A 49 -3.61 2.55 -21.53
C ASP A 49 -3.44 3.81 -22.41
N ILE A 50 -3.70 5.00 -21.86
CA ILE A 50 -3.49 6.29 -22.56
C ILE A 50 -2.00 6.52 -22.87
N HIS A 51 -1.12 6.25 -21.90
CA HIS A 51 0.33 6.32 -22.08
C HIS A 51 0.82 5.39 -23.19
N ASN A 52 0.40 4.12 -23.15
CA ASN A 52 0.77 3.12 -24.16
C ASN A 52 0.19 3.46 -25.54
N GLY A 53 -0.92 4.20 -25.60
CA GLY A 53 -1.48 4.75 -26.84
C GLY A 53 -0.64 5.88 -27.45
N GLY A 54 0.31 6.46 -26.72
CA GLY A 54 1.16 7.57 -27.18
C GLY A 54 0.45 8.93 -27.22
N GLU A 55 -0.76 9.03 -26.67
CA GLU A 55 -1.59 10.23 -26.66
C GLU A 55 -1.60 10.95 -25.30
N ALA A 56 -0.81 10.45 -24.34
CA ALA A 56 -0.78 11.00 -22.99
C ALA A 56 -0.30 12.45 -22.96
N THR A 57 -1.11 13.30 -22.34
CA THR A 57 -0.70 14.64 -21.96
C THR A 57 0.23 14.60 -20.75
N GLU A 58 1.04 15.64 -20.55
CA GLU A 58 1.90 15.77 -19.35
C GLU A 58 1.09 15.63 -18.04
N ARG A 59 -0.16 16.10 -18.02
CA ARG A 59 -1.03 15.94 -16.86
C ARG A 59 -1.40 14.47 -16.62
N GLU A 60 -1.63 13.70 -17.67
CA GLU A 60 -1.96 12.27 -17.58
C GLU A 60 -0.75 11.44 -17.17
N GLU A 61 0.45 11.78 -17.66
CA GLU A 61 1.71 11.20 -17.20
C GLU A 61 1.93 11.41 -15.69
N ASN A 62 1.70 12.63 -15.20
CA ASN A 62 1.79 12.92 -13.78
C ASN A 62 0.77 12.13 -12.94
N LEU A 63 -0.44 11.91 -13.47
CA LEU A 63 -1.45 11.08 -12.82
C LEU A 63 -1.07 9.60 -12.84
N LEU A 64 -0.50 9.11 -13.94
CA LEU A 64 0.03 7.75 -14.05
C LEU A 64 1.09 7.48 -12.98
N MET A 65 2.09 8.36 -12.89
CA MET A 65 3.14 8.29 -11.87
C MET A 65 2.54 8.29 -10.46
N LYS A 66 1.64 9.23 -10.16
CA LYS A 66 0.95 9.29 -8.86
C LYS A 66 0.21 8.00 -8.51
N TYR A 67 -0.53 7.41 -9.45
CA TYR A 67 -1.28 6.18 -9.17
C TYR A 67 -0.38 4.96 -9.09
N SER A 68 0.75 4.94 -9.81
CA SER A 68 1.76 3.88 -9.70
C SER A 68 2.38 3.83 -8.29
N GLU A 69 2.78 4.99 -7.75
CA GLU A 69 3.33 5.08 -6.38
C GLU A 69 2.31 4.69 -5.32
N GLN A 70 1.03 5.06 -5.53
CA GLN A 70 -0.05 4.67 -4.62
C GLN A 70 -0.32 3.17 -4.67
N LEU A 71 -0.27 2.57 -5.86
CA LEU A 71 -0.39 1.12 -6.05
C LEU A 71 0.70 0.38 -5.28
N GLU A 72 1.97 0.76 -5.49
CA GLU A 72 3.12 0.12 -4.85
C GLU A 72 3.00 0.14 -3.32
N ARG A 73 2.61 1.29 -2.74
CA ARG A 73 2.38 1.41 -1.29
C ARG A 73 1.25 0.51 -0.81
N LEU A 74 0.14 0.43 -1.56
CA LEU A 74 -0.99 -0.44 -1.21
C LEU A 74 -0.63 -1.93 -1.32
N GLU A 75 0.17 -2.32 -2.32
CA GLU A 75 0.68 -3.69 -2.46
C GLU A 75 1.56 -4.06 -1.28
N SER A 76 2.48 -3.17 -0.88
CA SER A 76 3.31 -3.38 0.31
C SER A 76 2.46 -3.58 1.57
N VAL A 77 1.44 -2.73 1.80
CA VAL A 77 0.54 -2.87 2.97
C VAL A 77 -0.23 -4.20 2.93
N LEU A 78 -0.77 -4.57 1.76
CA LEU A 78 -1.52 -5.82 1.62
C LEU A 78 -0.64 -7.05 1.85
N LEU A 79 0.61 -7.05 1.35
CA LEU A 79 1.58 -8.10 1.61
C LEU A 79 1.92 -8.20 3.10
N SER A 80 2.16 -7.08 3.78
CA SER A 80 2.42 -7.08 5.22
C SER A 80 1.23 -7.60 6.03
N ILE A 81 -0.02 -7.25 5.66
CA ILE A 81 -1.22 -7.79 6.30
C ILE A 81 -1.32 -9.30 6.07
N ASP A 82 -1.07 -9.78 4.84
CA ASP A 82 -1.09 -11.21 4.52
C ASP A 82 -0.05 -12.00 5.33
N GLU A 83 1.17 -11.45 5.50
CA GLU A 83 2.21 -12.03 6.36
C GLU A 83 1.81 -12.11 7.83
N ILE A 84 1.11 -11.10 8.36
CA ILE A 84 0.61 -11.09 9.75
C ILE A 84 -0.54 -12.10 9.93
N LEU A 85 -1.38 -12.29 8.91
CA LEU A 85 -2.55 -13.17 8.98
C LEU A 85 -2.20 -14.65 8.81
N LYS A 86 -1.05 -14.99 8.22
CA LYS A 86 -0.48 -16.35 8.24
C LYS A 86 -0.24 -16.85 9.66
#